data_AF-A0A2R7MGY7-F1
#
_entry.id   AF-A0A2R7MGY7-F1
#
_cell.length_a   1.000
_cell.length_b   1.000
_cell.length_c   1.000
_cell.angle_alpha   90.00
_cell.angle_beta   90.00
_cell.angle_gamma   90.00
#
_symmetry.space_group_name_H-M   'P 1'
#
loop_
_entity.id
_entity.type
_entity.pdbx_description
1 polymer ?
#
loop_
_entity_poly.entity_id
_entity_poly.type
_entity_poly.pdbx_seq_one_letter_code
_entity_poly.pdbx_strand_id
1 'polypeptide(L)'
;MWIWLLVFLPLLGVIGLFLFDWSTYLQESVYAEIYGLGPTPDAILVNAVTSVLSIAFYAVTVLFAFLDWRQLRARGVERPFHWAWSFLVIVMSSALVYIIGRAVVARRRTRAGLGPMWVAIAVNVVALVALIGFLTVLIVQLIPLFEALALSNTY
;
A
#
# COMPACT_ATOMS: atom_id res chain seq x y z
N MET A 1 -0.53 2.73 -21.37
CA MET A 1 -0.98 1.44 -20.80
C MET A 1 -0.50 1.31 -19.35
N TRP A 2 0.74 1.69 -19.03
CA TRP A 2 1.31 1.65 -17.67
C TRP A 2 0.51 2.37 -16.57
N ILE A 3 -0.22 3.43 -16.91
CA ILE A 3 -1.09 4.11 -15.94
C ILE A 3 -2.09 3.17 -15.25
N TRP A 4 -2.60 2.14 -15.93
CA TRP A 4 -3.55 1.21 -15.33
C TRP A 4 -2.89 0.33 -14.26
N LEU A 5 -1.63 -0.06 -14.47
CA LEU A 5 -0.87 -0.79 -13.46
C LEU A 5 -0.65 0.07 -12.21
N LEU A 6 -0.35 1.36 -12.39
CA LEU A 6 -0.28 2.32 -11.28
C LEU A 6 -1.61 2.50 -10.54
N VAL A 7 -2.70 2.58 -11.30
CA VAL A 7 -4.06 2.77 -10.76
C VAL A 7 -4.47 1.60 -9.87
N PHE A 8 -4.19 0.37 -10.29
CA PHE A 8 -4.59 -0.84 -9.57
C PHE A 8 -3.56 -1.35 -8.56
N LEU A 9 -2.35 -0.80 -8.56
CA LEU A 9 -1.27 -1.20 -7.64
C LEU A 9 -1.70 -1.21 -6.15
N PRO A 10 -2.47 -0.23 -5.63
CA PRO A 10 -2.93 -0.27 -4.24
C PRO A 10 -3.73 -1.52 -3.88
N LEU A 11 -4.49 -2.08 -4.83
CA LEU A 11 -5.25 -3.31 -4.59
C LEU A 11 -4.35 -4.51 -4.35
N LEU A 12 -3.17 -4.54 -4.98
CA LEU A 12 -2.20 -5.62 -4.74
C LEU A 12 -1.70 -5.59 -3.30
N GLY A 13 -1.47 -4.40 -2.74
CA GLY A 13 -1.14 -4.24 -1.32
C GLY A 13 -2.27 -4.74 -0.41
N VAL A 14 -3.52 -4.37 -0.71
CA VAL A 14 -4.70 -4.83 0.04
C VAL A 14 -4.87 -6.34 -0.03
N ILE A 15 -4.74 -6.95 -1.21
CA ILE A 15 -4.79 -8.40 -1.38
C ILE A 15 -3.71 -9.07 -0.53
N GLY A 16 -2.49 -8.52 -0.51
CA GLY A 16 -1.41 -9.01 0.33
C GLY A 16 -1.76 -9.09 1.83
N LEU A 17 -2.56 -8.15 2.34
CA LEU A 17 -3.01 -8.16 3.73
C LEU A 17 -3.87 -9.39 4.06
N PHE A 18 -4.73 -9.82 3.14
CA PHE A 18 -5.66 -10.94 3.36
C PHE A 18 -5.04 -12.32 3.11
N LEU A 19 -3.84 -12.38 2.53
CA LEU A 19 -3.13 -13.63 2.26
C LEU A 19 -2.29 -14.11 3.45
N PHE A 20 -2.13 -13.28 4.49
CA PHE A 20 -1.30 -13.57 5.65
C PHE A 20 -2.17 -13.81 6.90
N ASP A 21 -1.81 -14.81 7.71
CA ASP A 21 -2.48 -15.09 8.97
C ASP A 21 -1.98 -14.16 10.09
N TRP A 22 -2.60 -12.99 10.16
CA TRP A 22 -2.31 -11.99 11.18
C TRP A 22 -2.72 -12.44 12.59
N SER A 23 -3.68 -13.35 12.74
CA SER A 23 -4.21 -13.72 14.04
C SER A 23 -3.18 -14.50 14.86
N THR A 24 -2.62 -15.54 14.25
CA THR A 24 -1.54 -16.35 14.83
C THR A 24 -0.29 -15.50 15.06
N TYR A 25 0.10 -14.70 14.07
CA TYR A 25 1.26 -13.82 14.17
C TYR A 25 1.19 -12.84 15.35
N LEU A 26 0.04 -12.16 15.52
CA LEU A 26 -0.14 -11.20 16.61
C LEU A 26 -0.17 -11.89 17.97
N GLN A 27 -0.85 -13.04 18.08
CA GLN A 27 -0.90 -13.81 19.32
C GLN A 27 0.50 -14.21 19.78
N GLU A 28 1.29 -14.83 18.90
CA GLU A 28 2.66 -15.25 19.21
C GLU A 28 3.58 -14.07 19.55
N SER A 29 3.46 -12.97 18.81
CA SER A 29 4.25 -11.75 19.05
C SER A 29 3.96 -11.14 20.42
N VAL A 30 2.68 -11.05 20.81
CA VAL A 30 2.27 -10.52 22.12
C VAL A 30 2.77 -11.41 23.26
N TYR A 31 2.64 -12.73 23.14
CA TYR A 31 3.18 -13.64 24.17
C TYR A 31 4.70 -13.53 24.29
N ALA A 32 5.42 -13.47 23.16
CA ALA A 32 6.86 -13.33 23.17
C ALA A 32 7.33 -12.04 23.88
N GLU A 33 6.60 -10.94 23.69
CA GLU A 33 6.89 -9.67 24.34
C GLU A 33 6.59 -9.70 25.85
N ILE A 34 5.44 -10.25 26.25
CA ILE A 34 5.03 -10.31 27.67
C ILE A 34 5.98 -11.19 28.49
N TYR A 35 6.41 -12.33 27.95
CA TYR A 35 7.31 -13.23 28.64
C TYR A 35 8.80 -12.88 28.45
N GLY A 36 9.12 -11.78 27.75
CA GLY A 36 10.50 -11.32 27.57
C GLY A 36 11.36 -12.26 26.73
N LEU A 37 10.75 -13.03 25.83
CA LEU A 37 11.44 -14.03 25.00
C LEU A 37 12.21 -13.42 23.83
N GLY A 38 12.07 -12.10 23.60
CA GLY A 38 12.63 -11.39 22.47
C GLY A 38 11.88 -11.68 21.15
N PRO A 39 12.34 -11.11 20.02
CA PRO A 39 11.70 -11.35 18.72
C PRO A 39 11.79 -12.82 18.34
N THR A 40 10.65 -13.44 18.04
CA THR A 40 10.63 -14.82 17.53
C THR A 40 11.26 -14.88 16.13
N PRO A 41 11.84 -16.02 15.70
CA PRO A 41 12.35 -16.18 14.34
C PRO A 41 11.31 -15.80 13.26
N ASP A 42 10.04 -16.13 13.51
CA ASP A 42 8.93 -15.78 12.62
C ASP A 42 8.66 -14.28 12.60
N ALA A 43 8.74 -13.59 13.75
CA ALA A 43 8.65 -12.13 13.82
C ALA A 43 9.75 -11.43 13.00
N ILE A 44 10.98 -11.94 13.08
CA ILE A 44 12.10 -11.42 12.30
C ILE A 44 11.85 -11.64 10.81
N LEU A 45 11.42 -12.84 10.42
CA LEU A 45 11.15 -13.18 9.02
C LEU A 45 10.02 -12.32 8.44
N VAL A 46 8.90 -12.20 9.16
CA VAL A 46 7.76 -11.38 8.74
C VAL A 46 8.18 -9.92 8.59
N ASN A 47 8.95 -9.38 9.53
CA ASN A 47 9.46 -8.02 9.44
C ASN A 47 10.39 -7.82 8.23
N ALA A 48 11.31 -8.76 7.99
CA ALA A 48 12.22 -8.70 6.85
C ALA A 48 11.47 -8.79 5.52
N VAL A 49 10.54 -9.73 5.39
CA VAL A 49 9.73 -9.93 4.17
C VAL A 49 8.86 -8.71 3.91
N THR A 50 8.14 -8.21 4.91
CA THR A 50 7.27 -7.02 4.76
C THR A 50 8.08 -5.77 4.40
N SER A 51 9.29 -5.61 4.96
CA SER A 51 10.20 -4.50 4.62
C SER A 51 10.66 -4.57 3.16
N VAL A 52 11.10 -5.76 2.71
CA VAL A 52 11.53 -5.97 1.31
C VAL A 52 10.35 -5.75 0.35
N LEU A 53 9.17 -6.28 0.66
CA LEU A 53 7.96 -6.08 -0.15
C LEU A 53 7.55 -4.61 -0.22
N SER A 54 7.67 -3.86 0.88
CA SER A 54 7.37 -2.43 0.90
C SER A 54 8.31 -1.63 0.00
N ILE A 55 9.61 -1.90 0.07
CA ILE A 55 10.62 -1.27 -0.82
C ILE A 55 10.35 -1.65 -2.27
N ALA A 56 10.07 -2.92 -2.56
CA ALA A 56 9.75 -3.39 -3.90
C ALA A 56 8.48 -2.72 -4.44
N PHE A 57 7.44 -2.55 -3.61
CA PHE A 57 6.21 -1.86 -3.97
C PHE A 57 6.47 -0.40 -4.36
N TYR A 58 7.25 0.33 -3.58
CA TYR A 58 7.65 1.70 -3.91
C TYR A 58 8.48 1.76 -5.20
N ALA A 59 9.46 0.88 -5.36
CA ALA A 59 10.29 0.81 -6.56
C ALA A 59 9.46 0.53 -7.82
N VAL A 60 8.53 -0.42 -7.76
CA VAL A 60 7.63 -0.76 -8.87
C VAL A 60 6.68 0.40 -9.20
N THR A 61 6.18 1.11 -8.19
CA THR A 61 5.38 2.33 -8.38
C THR A 61 6.15 3.36 -9.20
N VAL A 62 7.37 3.67 -8.78
CA VAL A 62 8.23 4.65 -9.44
C VAL A 62 8.61 4.19 -10.85
N LEU A 63 8.91 2.90 -11.02
CA LEU A 63 9.20 2.30 -12.32
C LEU A 63 8.03 2.44 -13.29
N PHE A 64 6.79 2.14 -12.86
CA PHE A 64 5.61 2.29 -13.70
C PHE A 64 5.32 3.76 -14.06
N ALA A 65 5.56 4.69 -13.14
CA ALA A 65 5.47 6.13 -13.43
C ALA A 65 6.50 6.57 -14.48
N PHE A 66 7.73 6.08 -14.36
CA PHE A 66 8.79 6.33 -15.35
C PHE A 66 8.43 5.75 -16.73
N LEU A 67 7.91 4.52 -16.78
CA LEU A 67 7.49 3.88 -18.03
C LEU A 67 6.30 4.61 -18.69
N ASP A 68 5.31 5.07 -17.92
CA ASP A 68 4.20 5.89 -18.44
C ASP A 68 4.73 7.21 -19.01
N TRP A 69 5.60 7.91 -18.25
CA TRP A 69 6.23 9.16 -18.69
C TRP A 69 7.03 8.99 -19.99
N ARG A 70 7.85 7.94 -20.09
CA ARG A 70 8.64 7.63 -21.29
C ARG A 70 7.73 7.35 -22.50
N GLN A 71 6.63 6.62 -22.30
CA GLN A 71 5.65 6.37 -23.35
C GLN A 71 4.92 7.63 -23.82
N LEU A 72 4.55 8.54 -22.91
CA LEU A 72 3.92 9.81 -23.29
C LEU A 72 4.85 10.65 -24.15
N ARG A 73 6.14 10.71 -23.79
CA ARG A 73 7.15 11.42 -24.57
C ARG A 73 7.36 10.79 -25.96
N ALA A 74 7.39 9.46 -26.05
CA ALA A 74 7.47 8.75 -27.33
C ALA A 74 6.25 8.99 -28.24
N ARG A 75 5.09 9.34 -27.67
CA ARG A 75 3.85 9.67 -28.40
C ARG A 75 3.74 11.15 -28.78
N GLY A 76 4.80 11.93 -28.62
CA GLY A 76 4.83 13.35 -29.01
C GLY A 76 4.14 14.30 -28.02
N VAL A 77 3.87 13.86 -26.78
CA VAL A 77 3.37 14.78 -25.75
C VAL A 77 4.51 15.73 -25.36
N GLU A 78 4.40 17.00 -25.74
CA GLU A 78 5.35 18.04 -25.34
C GLU A 78 5.27 18.31 -23.83
N ARG A 79 6.39 18.11 -23.13
CA ARG A 79 6.55 18.35 -21.68
C ARG A 79 5.51 17.60 -20.81
N PRO A 80 5.55 16.25 -20.77
CA PRO A 80 4.69 15.49 -19.87
C PRO A 80 5.06 15.77 -18.41
N PHE A 81 4.08 15.60 -17.51
CA PHE A 81 4.28 15.75 -16.07
C PHE A 81 5.43 14.86 -15.57
N HIS A 82 6.34 15.41 -14.79
CA HIS A 82 7.59 14.73 -14.45
C HIS A 82 7.32 13.51 -13.57
N TRP A 83 7.95 12.37 -13.89
CA TRP A 83 7.73 11.11 -13.16
C TRP A 83 8.20 11.20 -11.70
N ALA A 84 9.18 12.04 -11.36
CA ALA A 84 9.70 12.14 -9.99
C ALA A 84 8.64 12.52 -8.93
N TRP A 85 7.51 13.11 -9.35
CA TRP A 85 6.38 13.33 -8.46
C TRP A 85 5.75 12.04 -7.93
N SER A 86 6.06 10.88 -8.51
CA SER A 86 5.67 9.58 -7.96
C SER A 86 6.43 9.20 -6.69
N PHE A 87 7.57 9.82 -6.38
CA PHE A 87 8.30 9.59 -5.12
C PHE A 87 7.50 10.00 -3.88
N LEU A 88 6.44 10.79 -4.05
CA LEU A 88 5.49 11.07 -2.97
C LEU A 88 4.77 9.81 -2.46
N VAL A 89 4.84 8.69 -3.18
CA VAL A 89 4.42 7.38 -2.65
C VAL A 89 5.14 7.01 -1.36
N ILE A 90 6.38 7.45 -1.15
CA ILE A 90 7.16 7.15 0.06
C ILE A 90 6.58 7.88 1.28
N VAL A 91 6.03 9.07 1.08
CA VAL A 91 5.51 9.92 2.17
C VAL A 91 4.01 9.73 2.37
N MET A 92 3.26 9.61 1.28
CA MET A 92 1.79 9.58 1.27
C MET A 92 1.22 8.19 0.98
N SER A 93 2.06 7.16 0.85
CA SER A 93 1.68 5.78 0.48
C SER A 93 0.84 5.67 -0.80
N SER A 94 0.84 6.71 -1.64
CA SER A 94 0.00 6.78 -2.84
C SER A 94 0.66 7.57 -3.97
N ALA A 95 0.53 7.06 -5.20
CA ALA A 95 0.99 7.72 -6.42
C ALA A 95 -0.05 8.72 -6.99
N LEU A 96 -1.10 9.05 -6.22
CA LEU A 96 -2.19 9.93 -6.65
C LEU A 96 -1.71 11.26 -7.23
N VAL A 97 -0.68 11.88 -6.64
CA VAL A 97 -0.15 13.17 -7.13
C VAL A 97 0.33 13.06 -8.57
N TYR A 98 1.05 11.99 -8.90
CA TYR A 98 1.50 11.74 -10.27
C TYR A 98 0.31 11.51 -11.22
N ILE A 99 -0.65 10.67 -10.81
CA ILE A 99 -1.82 10.32 -11.63
C ILE A 99 -2.66 11.57 -11.94
N ILE A 100 -2.91 12.41 -10.92
CA ILE A 100 -3.67 13.66 -11.05
C ILE A 100 -2.91 14.66 -11.93
N GLY A 101 -1.62 14.91 -11.64
CA GLY A 101 -0.80 15.83 -12.41
C GLY A 101 -0.73 15.48 -13.89
N ARG A 102 -0.55 14.19 -14.20
CA ARG A 102 -0.57 13.66 -15.57
C ARG A 102 -1.93 13.79 -16.25
N ALA A 103 -3.03 13.56 -15.53
CA ALA A 103 -4.38 13.73 -16.06
C ALA A 103 -4.68 15.19 -16.43
N VAL A 104 -4.27 16.15 -15.58
CA VAL A 104 -4.44 17.59 -15.83
C VAL A 104 -3.64 18.03 -17.05
N VAL A 105 -2.37 17.61 -17.16
CA VAL A 105 -1.51 17.94 -18.32
C VAL A 105 -2.05 17.32 -19.61
N ALA A 106 -2.47 16.05 -19.57
CA ALA A 106 -3.04 15.37 -20.73
C ALA A 106 -4.34 16.04 -21.19
N ARG A 107 -5.25 16.39 -20.27
CA ARG A 107 -6.51 17.07 -20.61
C ARG A 107 -6.26 18.41 -21.30
N ARG A 108 -5.26 19.18 -20.87
CA ARG A 108 -4.90 20.47 -21.47
C ARG A 108 -4.32 20.35 -22.88
N ARG A 109 -3.64 19.23 -23.20
CA ARG A 109 -2.88 19.08 -24.44
C ARG A 109 -3.53 18.20 -25.50
N THR A 110 -4.26 17.17 -25.09
CA THR A 110 -4.77 16.13 -26.02
C THR A 110 -6.29 15.93 -25.94
N ARG A 111 -7.01 16.78 -25.18
CA ARG A 111 -8.45 16.58 -24.83
C ARG A 111 -8.75 15.18 -24.27
N ALA A 112 -7.74 14.48 -23.75
CA ALA A 112 -7.90 13.15 -23.20
C ALA A 112 -8.83 13.16 -21.98
N GLY A 113 -9.64 12.11 -21.85
CA GLY A 113 -10.58 11.95 -20.75
C GLY A 113 -9.88 11.77 -19.40
N LEU A 114 -10.58 12.15 -18.32
CA LEU A 114 -10.15 11.98 -16.93
C LEU A 114 -10.39 10.55 -16.39
N GLY A 115 -10.66 9.58 -17.27
CA GLY A 115 -11.01 8.20 -16.89
C GLY A 115 -10.02 7.59 -15.89
N PRO A 116 -8.70 7.52 -16.19
CA PRO A 116 -7.72 6.95 -15.27
C PRO A 116 -7.63 7.67 -13.92
N MET A 117 -7.94 8.97 -13.87
CA MET A 117 -7.93 9.74 -12.62
C MET A 117 -9.09 9.34 -11.72
N TRP A 118 -10.31 9.27 -12.27
CA TRP A 118 -11.48 8.85 -11.49
C TRP A 118 -11.36 7.40 -11.01
N VAL A 119 -10.83 6.50 -11.84
CA VAL A 119 -10.59 5.12 -11.40
C VAL A 119 -9.52 5.07 -10.31
N ALA A 120 -8.44 5.83 -10.40
CA ALA A 120 -7.46 5.91 -9.32
C ALA A 120 -8.06 6.37 -7.99
N ILE A 121 -8.93 7.38 -8.02
CA ILE A 121 -9.63 7.86 -6.83
C ILE A 121 -10.51 6.74 -6.26
N ALA A 122 -11.34 6.11 -7.09
CA ALA A 122 -12.21 5.02 -6.65
C ALA A 122 -11.42 3.86 -6.05
N VAL A 123 -10.31 3.45 -6.68
CA VAL A 123 -9.44 2.37 -6.18
C VAL A 123 -8.79 2.74 -4.84
N ASN A 124 -8.32 3.98 -4.67
CA ASN A 124 -7.74 4.42 -3.39
C ASN A 124 -8.81 4.45 -2.29
N VAL A 125 -10.03 4.89 -2.60
CA VAL A 125 -11.15 4.87 -1.65
C VAL A 125 -11.49 3.43 -1.24
N VAL A 126 -11.59 2.50 -2.19
CA VAL A 126 -11.83 1.07 -1.90
C VAL A 126 -10.71 0.49 -1.06
N ALA A 127 -9.44 0.77 -1.39
CA ALA A 127 -8.29 0.30 -0.63
C ALA A 127 -8.29 0.86 0.79
N LEU A 128 -8.64 2.13 0.97
CA LEU A 128 -8.76 2.78 2.28
C LEU A 128 -9.86 2.13 3.12
N VAL A 129 -11.04 1.89 2.55
CA VAL A 129 -12.14 1.21 3.25
C VAL A 129 -11.74 -0.21 3.65
N ALA A 130 -11.09 -0.96 2.76
CA ALA A 130 -10.59 -2.29 3.05
C ALA A 130 -9.56 -2.29 4.19
N LEU A 131 -8.63 -1.32 4.19
CA LEU A 131 -7.65 -1.15 5.24
C LEU A 131 -8.31 -0.82 6.59
N ILE A 132 -9.30 0.08 6.62
CA ILE A 132 -10.04 0.42 7.84
C ILE A 132 -10.77 -0.82 8.38
N GLY A 133 -11.45 -1.58 7.51
CA GLY A 133 -12.11 -2.81 7.90
C GLY A 133 -11.14 -3.85 8.46
N PHE A 134 -9.99 -4.02 7.79
CA PHE A 134 -8.92 -4.91 8.24
C PHE A 134 -8.37 -4.52 9.62
N LEU A 135 -8.04 -3.23 9.84
CA LEU A 135 -7.58 -2.74 11.14
C LEU A 135 -8.63 -2.94 12.24
N THR A 136 -9.92 -2.76 11.90
CA THR A 136 -11.01 -3.02 12.84
C THR A 136 -11.03 -4.49 13.27
N VAL A 137 -10.89 -5.43 12.31
CA VAL A 137 -10.81 -6.87 12.60
C VAL A 137 -9.59 -7.19 13.49
N LEU A 138 -8.42 -6.63 13.18
CA LEU A 138 -7.22 -6.85 14.01
C LEU A 138 -7.42 -6.37 15.45
N ILE A 139 -7.99 -5.18 15.65
CA ILE A 139 -8.25 -4.64 16.98
C ILE A 139 -9.20 -5.56 17.76
N VAL A 140 -10.27 -6.04 17.12
CA VAL A 140 -11.23 -6.96 17.74
C VAL A 140 -10.56 -8.27 18.15
N GLN A 141 -9.62 -8.80 17.35
CA GLN A 141 -8.88 -10.02 17.67
C GLN A 141 -7.99 -9.89 18.91
N LEU A 142 -7.53 -8.68 19.26
CA LEU A 142 -6.70 -8.46 20.43
C LEU A 142 -7.49 -8.45 21.75
N ILE A 143 -8.80 -8.17 21.71
CA ILE A 143 -9.67 -8.13 22.90
C ILE A 143 -9.59 -9.44 23.72
N PRO A 144 -9.87 -10.64 23.15
CA PRO A 144 -9.83 -11.89 23.92
C PRO A 144 -8.42 -12.22 24.41
N LEU A 145 -7.38 -11.81 23.67
CA LEU A 145 -5.99 -11.98 24.07
C LEU A 145 -5.68 -11.19 25.34
N PHE A 146 -6.10 -9.92 25.41
CA PHE A 146 -5.91 -9.10 26.60
C PHE A 146 -6.71 -9.60 27.80
N GLU A 147 -7.94 -10.08 27.60
CA GLU A 147 -8.75 -10.68 28.67
C GLU A 147 -8.05 -11.92 29.27
N ALA A 148 -7.52 -12.80 28.41
CA ALA A 148 -6.80 -13.99 28.85
C ALA A 148 -5.54 -13.63 29.66
N LEU A 149 -4.80 -12.62 29.22
CA LEU A 149 -3.60 -12.14 29.91
C LEU A 149 -3.94 -11.49 31.26
N ALA A 150 -5.00 -10.69 31.33
CA ALA A 150 -5.46 -10.08 32.58
C ALA A 150 -5.81 -11.13 33.64
N LEU A 151 -6.51 -12.19 33.24
CA LEU A 151 -6.82 -13.31 34.13
C LEU A 151 -5.56 -14.05 34.60
N SER A 152 -4.60 -14.29 33.70
CA SER A 152 -3.34 -14.97 34.04
C SER A 152 -2.47 -14.23 35.07
N ASN A 153 -2.61 -12.90 35.16
CA ASN A 153 -1.83 -12.07 36.08
C ASN A 153 -2.51 -11.89 37.45
N THR A 154 -3.73 -12.42 37.61
CA THR A 154 -4.54 -12.31 38.84
C THR A 154 -4.45 -13.56 39.74
N TYR A 155 -3.85 -14.65 39.25
CA TYR A 155 -3.61 -15.91 39.96
C TYR A 155 -2.12 -16.23 40.01
#